data_AF-A0A7D5N2F6-F1
#
_entry.id   AF-A0A7D5N2F6-F1
#
_cell.length_a   1.000
_cell.length_b   1.000
_cell.length_c   1.000
_cell.angle_alpha   90.00
_cell.angle_beta   90.00
_cell.angle_gamma   90.00
#
_symmetry.space_group_name_H-M   'P 1'
#
loop_
_entity.id
_entity.type
_entity.pdbx_description
1 polymer ?
#
loop_
_entity_poly.entity_id
_entity_poly.type
_entity_poly.pdbx_seq_one_letter_code
_entity_poly.pdbx_strand_id
1 'polypeptide(L)'
;MPNVAIDAMMQALPIICFEKTTGIIEFLEQSAETASCILPFSNITVAAEKILKFYQSPQYYASVADKVQAIALENFDMKQYVERLVELVLDSH
;
A
#
# COMPACT_ATOMS: atom_id res chain seq x y z
N MET A 1 11.66 -3.66 -1.35
CA MET A 1 10.30 -3.10 -1.43
C MET A 1 10.09 -2.53 -2.83
N PRO A 2 8.93 -2.71 -3.49
CA PRO A 2 8.71 -2.22 -4.84
C PRO A 2 8.41 -0.71 -4.85
N ASN A 3 9.36 0.11 -5.30
CA ASN A 3 9.23 1.58 -5.31
C ASN A 3 7.98 2.07 -6.06
N VAL A 4 7.61 1.42 -7.16
CA VAL A 4 6.41 1.76 -7.93
C VAL A 4 5.12 1.65 -7.11
N ALA A 5 5.04 0.69 -6.18
CA ALA A 5 3.88 0.55 -5.30
C ALA A 5 3.83 1.71 -4.30
N ILE A 6 4.98 2.09 -3.72
CA ILE A 6 5.08 3.25 -2.83
C ILE A 6 4.62 4.51 -3.56
N ASP A 7 5.18 4.75 -4.75
CA ASP A 7 4.88 5.94 -5.54
C ASP A 7 3.39 6.04 -5.86
N ALA A 8 2.77 4.91 -6.23
CA ALA A 8 1.33 4.84 -6.45
C ALA A 8 0.52 5.14 -5.18
N MET A 9 0.86 4.53 -4.05
CA MET A 9 0.17 4.74 -2.77
C MET A 9 0.30 6.19 -2.29
N MET A 10 1.48 6.81 -2.45
CA MET A 10 1.71 8.22 -2.11
C MET A 10 0.82 9.17 -2.93
N GLN A 11 0.47 8.79 -4.16
CA GLN A 11 -0.47 9.50 -5.03
C GLN A 11 -1.94 9.08 -4.82
N ALA A 12 -2.26 8.39 -3.73
CA ALA A 12 -3.59 7.86 -3.42
C ALA A 12 -4.16 6.95 -4.53
N LEU A 13 -3.30 6.18 -5.20
CA LEU A 13 -3.75 5.21 -6.19
C LEU A 13 -3.92 3.82 -5.53
N PRO A 14 -5.12 3.23 -5.57
CA PRO A 14 -5.32 1.85 -5.16
C PRO A 14 -4.40 0.91 -5.95
N ILE A 15 -3.71 0.04 -5.23
CA ILE A 15 -2.89 -1.02 -5.81
C ILE A 15 -3.54 -2.38 -5.57
N ILE A 16 -3.32 -3.34 -6.48
CA ILE A 16 -3.65 -4.74 -6.27
C ILE A 16 -2.38 -5.57 -6.45
N CYS A 17 -2.24 -6.63 -5.67
CA CYS A 17 -1.14 -7.58 -5.82
C CYS A 17 -1.65 -9.00 -5.64
N PHE A 18 -0.92 -9.97 -6.17
CA PHE A 18 -1.18 -11.37 -5.86
C PHE A 18 -0.57 -11.74 -4.51
N GLU A 19 -1.24 -12.61 -3.76
CA GLU A 19 -0.71 -13.26 -2.57
C GLU A 19 0.64 -13.95 -2.87
N LYS A 20 1.44 -14.23 -1.84
CA LYS A 20 2.80 -14.80 -1.97
C LYS A 20 3.82 -13.89 -2.67
N THR A 21 3.50 -12.62 -2.85
CA THR A 21 4.50 -11.58 -3.15
C THR A 21 5.06 -11.02 -1.84
N THR A 22 6.27 -10.47 -1.86
CA THR A 22 6.91 -9.92 -0.65
C THR A 22 6.96 -8.40 -0.69
N GLY A 23 7.00 -7.78 0.50
CA GLY A 23 7.34 -6.37 0.67
C GLY A 23 6.18 -5.36 0.59
N ILE A 24 5.06 -5.66 -0.06
CA ILE A 24 3.86 -4.78 -0.04
C ILE A 24 2.68 -5.38 0.71
N ILE A 25 2.61 -6.72 0.77
CA ILE A 25 1.54 -7.46 1.46
C ILE A 25 1.45 -7.06 2.94
N GLU A 26 2.59 -6.99 3.63
CA GLU A 26 2.68 -6.62 5.05
C GLU A 26 2.05 -5.25 5.35
N PHE A 27 2.06 -4.33 4.38
CA PHE A 27 1.44 -3.02 4.49
C PHE A 27 -0.05 -3.06 4.16
N LEU A 28 -0.43 -3.81 3.12
CA LEU A 28 -1.84 -3.96 2.73
C LEU A 28 -2.65 -4.73 3.78
N GLU A 29 -2.05 -5.59 4.58
CA GLU A 29 -2.72 -6.33 5.65
C GLU A 29 -3.13 -5.45 6.85
N GLN A 30 -2.70 -4.19 6.92
CA GLN A 30 -2.96 -3.29 8.05
C GLN A 30 -4.43 -2.82 8.16
N SER A 31 -5.22 -2.94 7.09
CA SER A 31 -6.65 -2.58 7.06
C SER A 31 -7.46 -3.60 6.28
N ALA A 32 -8.74 -3.80 6.64
CA ALA A 32 -9.62 -4.72 5.92
C ALA A 32 -9.85 -4.27 4.46
N GLU A 33 -9.92 -2.97 4.24
CA GLU A 33 -10.07 -2.37 2.91
C GLU A 33 -8.85 -2.65 2.03
N THR A 34 -7.64 -2.44 2.54
CA THR A 34 -6.40 -2.69 1.80
C THR A 34 -6.07 -4.17 1.67
N ALA A 35 -6.41 -4.99 2.69
CA ALA A 35 -6.21 -6.44 2.64
C ALA A 35 -7.04 -7.07 1.51
N SER A 36 -8.20 -6.50 1.22
CA SER A 36 -9.03 -6.93 0.09
C SER A 36 -8.34 -6.79 -1.28
N CYS A 37 -7.25 -6.02 -1.37
CA CYS A 37 -6.46 -5.81 -2.58
C CYS A 37 -5.37 -6.88 -2.80
N ILE A 38 -5.23 -7.81 -1.85
CA ILE A 38 -4.40 -9.00 -1.98
C ILE A 38 -5.28 -10.09 -2.63
N LEU A 39 -4.90 -10.48 -3.84
CA LEU A 39 -5.69 -11.37 -4.68
C LEU A 39 -5.09 -12.78 -4.71
N PRO A 40 -5.88 -13.84 -4.94
CA PRO A 40 -5.37 -15.20 -5.04
C PRO A 40 -4.30 -15.35 -6.12
N PHE A 41 -3.29 -16.19 -5.88
CA PHE A 41 -2.08 -16.23 -6.70
C PHE A 41 -2.43 -16.55 -8.16
N SER A 42 -1.97 -15.68 -9.07
CA SER A 42 -2.17 -15.83 -10.51
C SER A 42 -3.64 -15.88 -10.97
N ASN A 43 -4.59 -15.43 -10.14
CA ASN A 43 -6.00 -15.39 -10.50
C ASN A 43 -6.36 -14.08 -11.21
N ILE A 44 -6.19 -14.08 -12.54
CA ILE A 44 -6.47 -12.92 -13.38
C ILE A 44 -7.95 -12.53 -13.42
N THR A 45 -8.85 -13.49 -13.21
CA THR A 45 -10.31 -13.25 -13.18
C THR A 45 -10.65 -12.37 -11.99
N VAL A 46 -10.14 -12.71 -10.81
CA VAL A 46 -10.33 -11.92 -9.59
C VAL A 46 -9.67 -10.53 -9.72
N ALA A 47 -8.53 -10.43 -10.39
CA ALA A 47 -7.91 -9.15 -10.69
C ALA A 47 -8.79 -8.26 -11.59
N ALA A 48 -9.35 -8.82 -12.65
CA ALA A 48 -10.28 -8.10 -13.53
C ALA A 48 -11.55 -7.66 -12.79
N GLU A 49 -12.13 -8.53 -11.97
CA GLU A 49 -13.29 -8.20 -11.13
C GLU A 49 -12.98 -7.06 -10.15
N LYS A 50 -11.78 -7.06 -9.56
CA LYS A 50 -11.34 -6.00 -8.64
C LYS A 50 -11.22 -4.66 -9.35
N ILE A 51 -10.60 -4.65 -10.54
CA ILE A 51 -10.48 -3.45 -11.39
C ILE A 51 -11.86 -2.94 -11.79
N LEU A 52 -12.77 -3.83 -12.20
CA LEU A 52 -14.15 -3.46 -12.52
C LEU A 52 -14.88 -2.87 -11.31
N LYS A 53 -14.71 -3.45 -10.12
CA LYS A 53 -15.31 -2.93 -8.88
C LYS A 53 -14.81 -1.52 -8.56
N PHE A 54 -13.51 -1.27 -8.73
CA PHE A 54 -12.94 0.07 -8.58
C PHE A 54 -13.55 1.07 -9.58
N TYR A 55 -13.71 0.66 -10.83
CA TYR A 55 -14.33 1.49 -11.86
C TYR A 55 -15.82 1.78 -11.59
N GLN A 56 -16.57 0.78 -11.14
CA GLN A 56 -18.01 0.88 -10.94
C GLN A 56 -18.43 1.61 -9.66
N SER A 57 -17.54 1.69 -8.65
CA SER A 57 -17.85 2.31 -7.37
C SER A 57 -16.79 3.35 -6.99
N PRO A 58 -17.01 4.64 -7.33
CA PRO A 58 -16.14 5.73 -6.93
C PRO A 58 -15.96 5.84 -5.41
N GLN A 59 -17.00 5.52 -4.64
CA GLN A 59 -16.95 5.53 -3.18
C GLN A 59 -16.01 4.45 -2.64
N TYR A 60 -16.08 3.25 -3.21
CA TYR A 60 -15.17 2.17 -2.84
C TYR A 60 -13.73 2.47 -3.27
N TYR A 61 -13.55 3.03 -4.47
CA TYR A 61 -12.25 3.51 -4.93
C TYR A 61 -11.64 4.52 -3.96
N ALA A 62 -12.39 5.57 -3.61
CA ALA A 62 -11.94 6.62 -2.68
C ALA A 62 -11.59 6.04 -1.30
N SER A 63 -12.43 5.16 -0.75
CA SER A 63 -12.16 4.51 0.54
C SER A 63 -10.83 3.73 0.54
N VAL A 64 -10.57 2.95 -0.52
CA VAL A 64 -9.29 2.22 -0.64
C VAL A 64 -8.12 3.17 -0.89
N ALA A 65 -8.30 4.18 -1.75
CA ALA A 65 -7.30 5.20 -2.07
C ALA A 65 -6.81 5.94 -0.81
N ASP A 66 -7.75 6.38 0.03
CA ASP A 66 -7.46 7.07 1.29
C ASP A 66 -6.67 6.18 2.25
N LYS A 67 -7.04 4.89 2.35
CA LYS A 67 -6.36 3.94 3.23
C LYS A 67 -4.95 3.60 2.75
N VAL A 68 -4.75 3.36 1.46
CA VAL A 68 -3.41 3.07 0.94
C VAL A 68 -2.49 4.28 1.07
N GLN A 69 -3.01 5.50 0.90
CA GLN A 69 -2.22 6.70 1.09
C GLN A 69 -1.85 6.91 2.57
N ALA A 70 -2.80 6.71 3.49
CA ALA A 70 -2.53 6.79 4.92
C ALA A 70 -1.39 5.83 5.33
N ILE A 71 -1.47 4.56 4.89
CA ILE A 71 -0.41 3.58 5.14
C ILE A 71 0.93 4.04 4.57
N ALA A 72 0.95 4.60 3.35
CA ALA A 72 2.19 5.08 2.75
C ALA A 72 2.80 6.27 3.51
N LEU A 73 1.98 7.24 3.91
CA LEU A 73 2.43 8.41 4.67
C LEU A 73 2.94 8.03 6.06
N GLU A 74 2.31 7.04 6.70
CA GLU A 74 2.72 6.55 8.03
C GLU A 74 4.03 5.74 8.00
N ASN A 75 4.29 4.99 6.91
CA ASN A 75 5.39 4.03 6.85
C ASN A 75 6.57 4.49 5.98
N PHE A 76 6.36 5.41 5.03
CA PHE A 76 7.35 5.80 4.02
C PHE A 76 7.68 7.30 4.02
N ASP A 77 7.47 7.98 5.14
CA ASP A 77 7.99 9.33 5.34
C ASP A 77 9.53 9.31 5.44
N MET A 78 10.19 9.65 4.33
CA MET A 78 11.64 9.70 4.23
C MET A 78 12.26 10.75 5.16
N LYS A 79 11.55 11.84 5.44
CA LYS A 79 12.04 12.87 6.37
C LYS A 79 12.10 12.29 7.78
N GLN A 80 11.00 11.69 8.24
CA GLN A 80 10.94 11.06 9.56
C GLN A 80 11.95 9.91 9.68
N TYR A 81 12.14 9.14 8.61
CA TYR A 81 13.14 8.08 8.56
C TYR A 81 14.57 8.62 8.76
N VAL A 82 14.94 9.70 8.05
CA VAL A 82 16.27 10.33 8.18
C VAL A 82 16.44 10.94 9.57
N GLU A 83 15.42 11.59 10.12
CA GLU A 83 15.46 12.13 11.49
C GLU A 83 15.77 11.04 12.52
N ARG A 84 15.08 9.89 12.45
CA ARG A 84 15.36 8.73 13.33
C ARG A 84 16.76 8.15 13.15
N LEU A 85 17.29 8.11 11.93
CA LEU A 85 18.66 7.65 11.69
C LEU A 85 19.68 8.58 12.34
N VAL A 86 19.45 9.89 12.27
CA VAL A 86 20.31 10.88 12.93
C VAL A 86 20.25 10.71 14.45
N GLU A 87 19.06 10.54 15.03
CA GLU A 87 18.89 10.26 16.46
C GLU A 87 19.67 9.01 16.90
N LEU A 88 19.55 7.90 16.17
CA LEU A 88 20.27 6.66 16.50
C LEU A 88 21.79 6.83 16.49
N VAL A 89 22.33 7.63 15.56
CA VAL A 89 23.77 7.92 15.50
C VAL A 89 24.21 8.79 16.68
N LEU A 90 23.37 9.75 17.09
CA LEU A 90 23.65 10.66 18.20
C LEU A 90 23.52 9.98 19.57
N ASP A 91 22.60 9.03 19.75
CA ASP A 91 22.41 8.25 20.98
C ASP A 91 23.49 7.15 21.17
N SER A 92 24.31 6.89 20.15
CA SER A 92 25.41 5.91 20.18
C SER A 92 26.74 6.46 20.73
N HIS A 93 26.74 7.67 21.29
CA HIS A 93 27.89 8.37 21.90
C HIS A 93 27.66 8.65 23.38
#